data_AF-A0AAD6ZFZ8-F1
#
_entry.id   AF-A0AAD6ZFZ8-F1
#
_cell.length_a   1.000
_cell.length_b   1.000
_cell.length_c   1.000
_cell.angle_alpha   90.00
_cell.angle_beta   90.00
_cell.angle_gamma   90.00
#
_symmetry.space_group_name_H-M   'P 1'
#
loop_
_entity.id
_entity.type
_entity.pdbx_description
1 polymer ?
#
loop_
_entity_poly.entity_id
_entity_poly.type
_entity_poly.pdbx_seq_one_letter_code
_entity_poly.pdbx_strand_id
1 'polypeptide(L)'
;APRGLEWDHVNYSCAYDALFTGPYNIWQDHGPKWTNRFASISDRAHALGTGFEAFANKTRSLEAVRDRVRGSLAAEKRGNFPTGAAFTYIDRLTEAMFDDSYWGTDTI
;
A
#
# COMPACT_ATOMS: atom_id res chain seq x y z
N ALA A 1 15.88 10.61 -7.92
CA ALA A 1 16.18 9.42 -7.08
C ALA A 1 14.87 8.72 -6.75
N PRO A 2 14.81 7.38 -6.74
CA PRO A 2 13.62 6.67 -6.29
C PRO A 2 13.35 7.07 -4.83
N ARG A 3 12.14 7.55 -4.56
CA ARG A 3 11.72 7.95 -3.22
C ARG A 3 10.85 6.84 -2.65
N GLY A 4 11.40 6.10 -1.70
CA GLY A 4 10.65 5.10 -0.93
C GLY A 4 9.92 5.75 0.25
N LEU A 5 9.14 4.93 0.95
CA LEU A 5 8.60 5.25 2.26
C LEU A 5 9.74 5.29 3.29
N GLU A 6 9.72 6.29 4.18
CA GLU A 6 10.64 6.32 5.31
C GLU A 6 10.14 5.38 6.40
N TRP A 7 10.98 4.39 6.74
CA TRP A 7 10.65 3.41 7.76
C TRP A 7 10.71 4.04 9.15
N ASP A 8 9.63 3.89 9.93
CA ASP A 8 9.64 4.24 11.35
C ASP A 8 9.85 2.99 12.22
N HIS A 9 10.84 3.03 13.10
CA HIS A 9 11.09 1.96 14.07
C HIS A 9 9.99 1.87 15.16
N VAL A 10 9.05 2.81 15.17
CA VAL A 10 7.99 2.94 16.18
C VAL A 10 6.78 2.06 15.84
N ASN A 11 6.42 1.91 14.55
CA ASN A 11 5.17 1.26 14.15
C ASN A 11 5.38 0.01 13.27
N TYR A 12 6.60 -0.49 13.12
CA TYR A 12 6.94 -1.71 12.36
C TYR A 12 6.23 -1.77 10.99
N SER A 13 6.35 -0.67 10.25
CA SER A 13 5.68 -0.44 8.96
C SER A 13 6.31 -1.19 7.76
N CYS A 14 7.36 -1.99 7.98
CA CYS A 14 8.20 -2.57 6.92
C CYS A 14 7.44 -3.37 5.85
N ALA A 15 6.39 -4.13 6.21
CA ALA A 15 5.59 -4.87 5.23
C ALA A 15 4.80 -3.93 4.30
N TYR A 16 4.28 -2.83 4.85
CA TYR A 16 3.59 -1.80 4.07
C TYR A 16 4.57 -1.02 3.21
N ASP A 17 5.74 -0.66 3.76
CA ASP A 17 6.76 0.09 3.02
C ASP A 17 7.29 -0.73 1.83
N ALA A 18 7.57 -2.01 2.05
CA ALA A 18 7.96 -2.96 1.01
C ALA A 18 6.89 -3.09 -0.07
N LEU A 19 5.63 -3.32 0.33
CA LEU A 19 4.55 -3.53 -0.63
C LEU A 19 4.18 -2.27 -1.39
N PHE A 20 4.13 -1.09 -0.76
CA PHE A 20 3.62 0.14 -1.39
C PHE A 20 4.65 0.84 -2.26
N THR A 21 5.95 0.60 -2.04
CA THR A 21 7.02 1.17 -2.87
C THR A 21 6.94 0.70 -4.33
N GLY A 22 6.63 -0.58 -4.57
CA GLY A 22 6.48 -1.12 -5.93
C GLY A 22 5.37 -0.44 -6.75
N PRO A 23 4.11 -0.47 -6.27
CA PRO A 23 2.98 0.24 -6.85
C PRO A 23 3.25 1.74 -7.03
N TYR A 24 3.93 2.41 -6.08
CA TYR A 24 4.28 3.82 -6.22
C TYR A 24 5.24 4.06 -7.39
N ASN A 25 6.31 3.26 -7.51
CA ASN A 25 7.26 3.37 -8.61
C ASN A 25 6.60 3.13 -9.97
N ILE A 26 5.67 2.19 -10.05
CA ILE A 26 4.87 1.94 -11.26
C ILE A 26 3.95 3.13 -11.56
N TRP A 27 3.30 3.66 -10.53
CA TRP A 27 2.40 4.81 -10.64
C TRP A 27 3.11 6.07 -11.17
N GLN A 28 4.41 6.26 -10.86
CA GLN A 28 5.17 7.43 -11.33
C GLN A 28 5.27 7.57 -12.87
N ASP A 29 5.19 6.47 -13.61
CA ASP A 29 5.27 6.49 -15.08
C ASP A 29 4.01 7.11 -15.71
N HIS A 30 2.82 6.69 -15.22
CA HIS A 30 1.52 7.14 -15.73
C HIS A 30 0.45 7.17 -14.61
N GLY A 31 0.57 8.14 -13.69
CA GLY A 31 -0.24 8.21 -12.47
C GLY A 31 -1.75 8.03 -12.66
N PRO A 32 -2.44 8.88 -13.45
CA PRO A 32 -3.90 8.76 -13.64
C PRO A 32 -4.33 7.41 -14.21
N LYS A 33 -3.54 6.82 -15.11
CA LYS A 33 -3.81 5.49 -15.68
C LYS A 33 -3.72 4.42 -14.60
N TRP A 34 -2.71 4.50 -13.73
CA TRP A 34 -2.51 3.55 -12.64
C TRP A 34 -3.52 3.72 -11.51
N THR A 35 -3.95 4.94 -11.18
CA THR A 35 -5.06 5.16 -10.23
C THR A 35 -6.33 4.47 -10.72
N ASN A 36 -6.70 4.65 -11.99
CA ASN A 36 -7.84 3.96 -12.59
C ASN A 36 -7.66 2.43 -12.60
N ARG A 37 -6.44 1.95 -12.87
CA ARG A 37 -6.15 0.51 -12.81
C ARG A 37 -6.32 -0.03 -11.39
N PHE A 38 -5.81 0.66 -10.39
CA PHE A 38 -5.97 0.27 -8.99
C PHE A 38 -7.43 0.29 -8.55
N ALA A 39 -8.24 1.22 -9.06
CA ALA A 39 -9.69 1.23 -8.84
C ALA A 39 -10.40 -0.03 -9.35
N SER A 40 -9.88 -0.66 -10.40
CA SER A 40 -10.42 -1.94 -10.90
C SER A 40 -9.98 -3.17 -10.10
N ILE A 41 -9.01 -3.03 -9.20
CA ILE A 41 -8.48 -4.13 -8.39
C ILE A 41 -9.21 -4.21 -7.05
N SER A 42 -9.21 -3.12 -6.28
CA SER A 42 -9.93 -3.05 -5.01
C SER A 42 -10.08 -1.60 -4.55
N ASP A 43 -11.02 -1.35 -3.64
CA ASP A 43 -11.18 -0.03 -3.00
C ASP A 43 -9.91 0.42 -2.26
N ARG A 44 -9.15 -0.53 -1.70
CA ARG A 44 -7.89 -0.25 -0.99
C ARG A 44 -6.76 0.10 -1.94
N ALA A 45 -6.65 -0.61 -3.06
CA ALA A 45 -5.72 -0.28 -4.12
C ALA A 45 -6.05 1.11 -4.70
N HIS A 46 -7.34 1.40 -4.91
CA HIS A 46 -7.79 2.72 -5.35
C HIS A 46 -7.34 3.82 -4.36
N ALA A 47 -7.62 3.62 -3.07
CA ALA A 47 -7.24 4.57 -2.02
C ALA A 47 -5.72 4.82 -1.97
N LEU A 48 -4.92 3.79 -2.25
CA LEU A 48 -3.47 3.90 -2.39
C LEU A 48 -3.09 4.78 -3.60
N GLY A 49 -3.70 4.55 -4.77
CA GLY A 49 -3.51 5.36 -5.98
C GLY A 49 -3.87 6.84 -5.80
N THR A 50 -5.05 7.13 -5.26
CA THR A 50 -5.46 8.51 -4.92
C THR A 50 -4.52 9.12 -3.87
N GLY A 51 -3.98 8.30 -2.97
CA GLY A 51 -2.95 8.72 -2.03
C GLY A 51 -1.66 9.18 -2.73
N PHE A 52 -1.20 8.44 -3.75
CA PHE A 52 -0.05 8.82 -4.54
C PHE A 52 -0.27 10.12 -5.32
N GLU A 53 -1.48 10.35 -5.85
CA GLU A 53 -1.86 11.64 -6.44
C GLU A 53 -1.77 12.78 -5.42
N ALA A 54 -2.28 12.56 -4.21
CA ALA A 54 -2.21 13.54 -3.13
C ALA A 54 -0.75 13.86 -2.73
N PHE A 55 0.13 12.85 -2.73
CA PHE A 55 1.56 13.01 -2.51
C PHE A 55 2.23 13.82 -3.64
N ALA A 56 1.95 13.47 -4.89
CA ALA A 56 2.47 14.19 -6.05
C ALA A 56 2.06 15.68 -6.04
N ASN A 57 0.83 15.96 -5.59
CA ASN A 57 0.30 17.31 -5.40
C ASN A 57 0.77 18.00 -4.10
N LYS A 58 1.67 17.38 -3.33
CA LYS A 58 2.23 17.89 -2.06
C LYS A 58 1.17 18.18 -0.98
N THR A 59 0.02 17.52 -1.06
CA THR A 59 -1.07 17.68 -0.08
C THR A 59 -0.98 16.68 1.08
N ARG A 60 -0.20 15.61 0.91
CA ARG A 60 0.10 14.58 1.93
C ARG A 60 1.53 14.06 1.76
N SER A 61 2.10 13.46 2.81
CA SER A 61 3.31 12.64 2.70
C SER A 61 2.97 11.20 2.29
N LEU A 62 3.96 10.42 1.84
CA LEU A 62 3.76 9.00 1.55
C LEU A 62 3.42 8.22 2.83
N GLU A 63 4.01 8.59 3.97
CA GLU A 63 3.75 7.98 5.27
C GLU A 63 2.30 8.18 5.68
N ALA A 64 1.74 9.39 5.46
CA ALA A 64 0.32 9.66 5.73
C ALA A 64 -0.61 8.84 4.81
N VAL A 65 -0.19 8.57 3.57
CA VAL A 65 -0.93 7.67 2.65
C VAL A 65 -0.90 6.25 3.17
N ARG A 66 0.29 5.73 3.53
CA ARG A 66 0.47 4.41 4.13
C ARG A 66 -0.39 4.24 5.38
N ASP A 67 -0.30 5.19 6.31
CA ASP A 67 -0.95 5.12 7.61
C ASP A 67 -2.47 5.18 7.47
N ARG A 68 -2.99 5.89 6.46
CA ARG A 68 -4.43 5.88 6.14
C ARG A 68 -4.88 4.49 5.69
N VAL A 69 -4.16 3.85 4.77
CA VAL A 69 -4.51 2.51 4.27
C VAL A 69 -4.38 1.48 5.41
N ARG A 70 -3.30 1.56 6.19
CA ARG A 70 -3.10 0.73 7.39
C ARG A 70 -4.23 0.91 8.41
N GLY A 71 -4.66 2.14 8.67
CA GLY A 71 -5.76 2.44 9.57
C GLY A 71 -7.08 1.81 9.10
N SER A 72 -7.34 1.84 7.79
CA SER A 72 -8.52 1.18 7.21
C SER A 72 -8.49 -0.34 7.38
N LEU A 73 -7.34 -0.98 7.14
CA LEU A 73 -7.16 -2.42 7.32
C LEU A 73 -7.29 -2.83 8.80
N ALA A 74 -6.71 -2.05 9.69
CA ALA A 74 -6.80 -2.27 11.13
C ALA A 74 -8.24 -2.12 11.66
N ALA A 75 -9.01 -1.18 11.11
CA ALA A 75 -10.41 -1.00 11.46
C ALA A 75 -11.28 -2.20 11.04
N GLU A 76 -10.95 -2.85 9.92
CA GLU A 76 -11.69 -4.01 9.41
C GLU A 76 -11.28 -5.32 10.11
N LYS A 77 -9.97 -5.56 10.25
CA LYS A 77 -9.39 -6.82 10.76
C LYS A 77 -8.16 -6.56 11.63
N ARG A 78 -8.36 -5.92 12.79
CA ARG A 78 -7.27 -5.59 13.73
C ARG A 78 -6.38 -6.77 14.12
N GLY A 79 -6.92 -7.99 14.17
CA GLY A 79 -6.15 -9.21 14.45
C GLY A 79 -5.12 -9.56 13.38
N ASN A 80 -5.40 -9.23 12.11
CA ASN A 80 -4.51 -9.49 10.98
C ASN A 80 -3.62 -8.27 10.67
N PHE A 81 -4.13 -7.06 10.94
CA PHE A 81 -3.46 -5.79 10.67
C PHE A 81 -3.34 -4.95 11.95
N PRO A 82 -2.45 -5.33 12.88
CA PRO A 82 -2.30 -4.62 14.14
C PRO A 82 -1.64 -3.24 13.97
N THR A 83 -1.98 -2.33 14.88
CA THR A 83 -1.34 -1.02 15.01
C THR A 83 -0.26 -1.03 16.11
N GLY A 84 0.70 -0.13 16.02
CA GLY A 84 1.85 -0.06 16.93
C GLY A 84 2.99 -0.99 16.52
N ALA A 85 3.84 -1.35 17.48
CA ALA A 85 5.02 -2.19 17.30
C ALA A 85 4.67 -3.68 17.12
N ALA A 86 3.90 -3.99 16.07
CA ALA A 86 3.49 -5.33 15.70
C ALA A 86 3.68 -5.54 14.18
N PHE A 87 4.25 -6.68 13.83
CA PHE A 87 4.42 -7.07 12.43
C PHE A 87 3.10 -7.51 11.81
N THR A 88 3.03 -7.45 10.48
CA THR A 88 1.99 -8.10 9.68
C THR A 88 2.65 -8.94 8.60
N TYR A 89 1.99 -10.01 8.16
CA TYR A 89 2.52 -10.85 7.11
C TYR A 89 2.27 -10.22 5.74
N ILE A 90 3.31 -10.17 4.89
CA ILE A 90 3.24 -9.47 3.60
C ILE A 90 2.31 -10.17 2.59
N ASP A 91 2.16 -11.48 2.68
CA ASP A 91 1.19 -12.27 1.89
C ASP A 91 -0.25 -11.84 2.23
N ARG A 92 -0.59 -11.75 3.52
CA ARG A 92 -1.90 -11.28 3.99
C ARG A 92 -2.18 -9.83 3.63
N LEU A 93 -1.14 -9.00 3.65
CA LEU A 93 -1.24 -7.62 3.21
C LEU A 93 -1.48 -7.54 1.70
N THR A 94 -0.77 -8.35 0.90
CA THR A 94 -0.95 -8.43 -0.56
C THR A 94 -2.38 -8.86 -0.90
N GLU A 95 -2.85 -9.96 -0.30
CA GLU A 95 -4.20 -10.51 -0.43
C GLU A 95 -5.26 -9.43 -0.14
N ALA A 96 -5.15 -8.78 1.02
CA ALA A 96 -6.11 -7.74 1.40
C ALA A 96 -6.05 -6.50 0.48
N MET A 97 -4.89 -6.15 -0.08
CA MET A 97 -4.72 -4.97 -0.91
C MET A 97 -5.16 -5.18 -2.36
N PHE A 98 -4.85 -6.34 -2.96
CA PHE A 98 -4.87 -6.52 -4.41
C PHE A 98 -5.78 -7.64 -4.91
N ASP A 99 -6.66 -8.16 -4.04
CA ASP A 99 -7.61 -9.24 -4.36
C ASP A 99 -6.92 -10.61 -4.60
N ASP A 100 -7.70 -11.69 -4.57
CA ASP A 100 -7.23 -13.09 -4.53
C ASP A 100 -6.96 -13.67 -5.93
N SER A 101 -6.90 -12.84 -6.97
CA SER A 101 -6.72 -13.34 -8.33
C SER A 101 -5.24 -13.64 -8.61
N TYR A 102 -4.85 -14.89 -8.41
CA TYR A 102 -3.51 -15.42 -8.70
C TYR A 102 -3.35 -15.64 -10.22
N TRP A 103 -2.55 -14.79 -10.87
CA TRP A 103 -2.22 -14.91 -12.31
C TRP A 103 -0.76 -15.30 -12.57
N GLY A 104 0.08 -15.33 -11.54
CA GLY A 104 1.47 -15.79 -11.62
C GLY A 104 1.55 -17.29 -11.39
N THR A 105 2.41 -17.98 -12.13
CA THR A 105 2.76 -19.37 -11.83
C THR A 105 3.78 -19.40 -10.69
N ASP A 106 3.51 -20.15 -9.63
CA ASP A 106 4.54 -20.52 -8.65
C ASP A 106 5.72 -21.12 -9.41
N THR A 107 6.89 -20.49 -9.28
CA THR A 107 8.15 -21.08 -9.73
C THR A 107 8.78 -21.71 -8.50
N ILE A 108 8.67 -23.05 -8.43
CA ILE A 108 9.36 -23.89 -7.45
C ILE A 108 10.84 -23.96 -7.82
#